data_AF-A0A929PXT6-F1
#
_entry.id   AF-A0A929PXT6-F1
#
_cell.length_a   1.000
_cell.length_b   1.000
_cell.length_c   1.000
_cell.angle_alpha   90.00
_cell.angle_beta   90.00
_cell.angle_gamma   90.00
#
_symmetry.space_group_name_H-M   'P 1'
#
loop_
_entity.id
_entity.type
_entity.pdbx_description
1 polymer ?
#
loop_
_entity_poly.entity_id
_entity_poly.type
_entity_poly.pdbx_seq_one_letter_code
_entity_poly.pdbx_strand_id
1 'polypeptide(L)'
;MDPSIAADESLNRQKFLEKYIKIKHGHWGGSWLLRSSPTINGIIFDENFTYAKILYRSGYSGGEALMKKTDGKWEFVSKINMWIE
;
A
#
# COMPACT_ATOMS: atom_id res chain seq x y z
N MET A 1 -19.25 11.00 9.36
CA MET A 1 -18.72 11.55 8.10
C MET A 1 -18.81 10.45 7.08
N ASP A 2 -19.46 10.71 5.96
CA ASP A 2 -19.75 9.68 4.98
C ASP A 2 -18.55 9.46 4.04
N PRO A 3 -18.07 8.21 3.89
CA PRO A 3 -17.05 7.90 2.89
C PRO A 3 -17.52 8.34 1.49
N SER A 4 -16.57 8.62 0.59
CA SER A 4 -16.83 9.05 -0.80
C SER A 4 -17.37 7.93 -1.69
N ILE A 5 -18.46 7.30 -1.26
CA ILE A 5 -19.15 6.22 -1.98
C ILE A 5 -20.00 6.85 -3.08
N ALA A 6 -19.86 6.36 -4.31
CA ALA A 6 -20.69 6.78 -5.43
C ALA A 6 -22.13 6.26 -5.27
N ALA A 7 -23.10 7.01 -5.79
CA ALA A 7 -24.51 6.62 -5.83
C ALA A 7 -25.00 6.37 -7.27
N ASP A 8 -26.10 5.62 -7.41
CA ASP A 8 -26.84 5.41 -8.65
C ASP A 8 -25.97 4.95 -9.84
N GLU A 9 -26.04 5.66 -10.97
CA GLU A 9 -25.28 5.34 -12.17
C GLU A 9 -23.77 5.43 -11.95
N SER A 10 -23.33 6.35 -11.08
CA SER A 10 -21.92 6.50 -10.74
C SER A 10 -21.38 5.28 -10.00
N LEU A 11 -22.20 4.63 -9.16
CA LEU A 11 -21.85 3.36 -8.50
C LEU A 11 -21.68 2.23 -9.52
N ASN A 12 -22.53 2.16 -10.54
CA ASN A 12 -22.44 1.14 -11.58
C ASN A 12 -21.16 1.29 -12.42
N ARG A 13 -20.80 2.54 -12.78
CA ARG A 13 -19.56 2.86 -13.47
C ARG A 13 -18.33 2.54 -12.60
N GLN A 14 -18.40 2.86 -11.31
CA GLN A 14 -17.34 2.51 -10.35
C GLN A 14 -17.15 0.99 -10.26
N LYS A 15 -18.23 0.21 -10.06
CA LYS A 15 -18.17 -1.27 -10.01
C LYS A 15 -17.59 -1.89 -11.29
N PHE A 16 -17.88 -1.29 -12.45
CA PHE A 16 -17.28 -1.72 -13.71
C PHE A 16 -15.77 -1.48 -13.72
N LEU A 17 -15.34 -0.27 -13.33
CA LEU A 17 -13.93 0.10 -13.28
C LEU A 17 -13.14 -0.72 -12.25
N GLU A 18 -13.72 -1.02 -11.08
CA GLU A 18 -13.08 -1.78 -10.00
C GLU A 18 -12.66 -3.20 -10.38
N LYS A 19 -13.25 -3.76 -11.44
CA LYS A 19 -12.81 -5.05 -12.02
C LYS A 19 -11.41 -4.97 -12.62
N TYR A 20 -11.01 -3.79 -13.09
CA TYR A 20 -9.76 -3.56 -13.81
C TYR A 20 -8.78 -2.71 -13.00
N ILE A 21 -9.28 -1.79 -12.18
CA ILE A 21 -8.48 -0.84 -11.40
C ILE A 21 -8.98 -0.79 -9.95
N LYS A 22 -8.14 -1.13 -8.97
CA LYS A 22 -8.53 -1.05 -7.56
C LYS A 22 -8.65 0.42 -7.13
N ILE A 23 -9.86 0.85 -6.82
CA ILE A 23 -10.15 2.18 -6.28
C ILE A 23 -10.13 2.09 -4.74
N LYS A 24 -9.40 2.99 -4.07
CA LYS A 24 -9.48 3.15 -2.61
C LYS A 24 -10.17 4.47 -2.29
N HIS A 25 -11.21 4.42 -1.47
CA HIS A 25 -11.94 5.59 -0.99
C HIS A 25 -11.19 6.28 0.14
N GLY A 26 -11.05 7.60 0.05
CA GLY A 26 -10.59 8.43 1.16
C GLY A 26 -11.58 8.40 2.32
N HIS A 27 -11.06 8.27 3.53
CA HIS A 27 -11.84 8.19 4.77
C HIS A 27 -12.61 9.49 5.07
N TRP A 28 -12.14 10.63 4.54
CA TRP A 28 -12.69 11.97 4.80
C TRP A 28 -13.52 12.55 3.63
N GLY A 29 -13.86 11.73 2.63
CA GLY A 29 -14.58 12.20 1.44
C GLY A 29 -13.70 12.95 0.43
N GLY A 30 -14.14 13.04 -0.83
CA GLY A 30 -13.54 13.92 -1.85
C GLY A 30 -12.28 13.44 -2.58
N SER A 31 -11.72 12.26 -2.29
CA SER A 31 -10.53 11.76 -3.01
C SER A 31 -10.60 10.28 -3.36
N TRP A 32 -10.18 9.96 -4.58
CA TRP A 32 -9.96 8.60 -5.09
C TRP A 32 -8.47 8.41 -5.33
N LEU A 33 -7.89 7.33 -4.81
CA LEU A 33 -6.52 6.95 -5.10
C LEU A 33 -6.49 5.89 -6.21
N LEU A 34 -5.95 6.28 -7.37
CA LEU A 34 -5.57 5.37 -8.45
C LEU A 34 -4.05 5.13 -8.42
N ARG A 35 -3.57 4.34 -7.46
CA ARG A 35 -2.15 3.95 -7.37
C ARG A 35 -2.00 2.43 -7.33
N SER A 36 -1.07 1.91 -8.13
CA SER A 36 -0.52 0.56 -7.98
C SER A 36 0.28 0.49 -6.69
N SER A 37 -0.40 0.17 -5.58
CA SER A 37 0.23 -0.11 -4.30
C SER A 37 0.73 -1.56 -4.24
N PRO A 38 1.78 -1.86 -3.46
CA PRO A 38 2.59 -0.90 -2.72
C PRO A 38 3.56 -0.13 -3.63
N THR A 39 3.83 1.13 -3.29
CA THR A 39 4.99 1.85 -3.80
C THR A 39 6.17 1.57 -2.89
N ILE A 40 7.29 1.11 -3.44
CA ILE A 40 8.55 0.96 -2.70
C ILE A 40 9.32 2.26 -2.83
N ASN A 41 9.53 2.93 -1.70
CA ASN A 41 10.24 4.22 -1.65
C ASN A 41 11.75 4.02 -1.49
N GLY A 42 12.18 2.86 -0.96
CA GLY A 42 13.59 2.55 -0.80
C GLY A 42 13.83 1.17 -0.21
N ILE A 43 15.03 0.65 -0.42
CA ILE A 43 15.53 -0.58 0.16
C ILE A 43 16.91 -0.27 0.74
N ILE A 44 17.10 -0.54 2.03
CA ILE A 44 18.34 -0.29 2.76
C ILE A 44 18.87 -1.64 3.23
N PHE A 45 20.09 -1.98 2.86
CA PHE A 45 20.77 -3.19 3.29
C PHE A 45 21.67 -2.91 4.48
N ASP A 46 21.88 -3.91 5.34
CA ASP A 46 23.01 -3.90 6.26
C ASP A 46 24.33 -4.18 5.51
N GLU A 47 25.45 -3.94 6.18
CA GLU A 47 26.79 -4.10 5.61
C GLU A 47 27.04 -5.53 5.07
N ASN A 48 26.43 -6.53 5.70
CA ASN A 48 26.61 -7.94 5.37
C ASN A 48 25.55 -8.49 4.40
N PHE A 49 24.63 -7.65 3.89
CA PHE A 49 23.49 -8.09 3.06
C PHE A 49 22.68 -9.24 3.68
N THR A 50 22.64 -9.30 5.01
CA THR A 50 21.87 -10.27 5.80
C THR A 50 20.47 -9.74 6.09
N TYR A 51 20.31 -8.44 6.24
CA TYR A 51 19.02 -7.80 6.49
C TYR A 51 18.74 -6.72 5.46
N ALA A 52 17.47 -6.58 5.10
CA ALA A 52 17.00 -5.50 4.24
C ALA A 52 15.78 -4.83 4.88
N LYS A 53 15.85 -3.52 5.05
CA LYS A 53 14.72 -2.68 5.44
C LYS A 53 14.09 -2.10 4.17
N ILE A 54 12.81 -2.40 3.96
CA ILE A 54 12.01 -1.94 2.83
C ILE A 54 11.09 -0.83 3.31
N LEU A 55 11.23 0.37 2.74
CA LEU A 55 10.34 1.51 2.97
C LEU A 55 9.21 1.45 1.94
N TYR A 56 7.96 1.36 2.38
CA TYR A 56 6.82 1.21 1.48
C TYR A 56 5.64 2.10 1.84
N ARG A 57 4.81 2.39 0.84
CA ARG A 57 3.50 3.02 1.00
C ARG A 57 2.43 2.16 0.30
N SER A 58 1.31 1.90 0.97
CA SER A 58 0.17 1.17 0.44
C SER A 58 -1.13 1.90 0.76
N GLY A 59 -1.67 2.63 -0.22
CA GLY A 59 -2.79 3.56 -0.01
C GLY A 59 -2.47 4.63 1.03
N TYR A 60 -3.34 4.70 2.06
CA TYR A 60 -3.30 5.63 3.19
C TYR A 60 -2.39 5.20 4.35
N SER A 61 -1.66 4.10 4.17
CA SER A 61 -0.72 3.59 5.15
C SER A 61 0.65 3.40 4.52
N GLY A 62 1.68 3.39 5.35
CA GLY A 62 3.03 3.04 4.93
C GLY A 62 3.88 2.73 6.14
N GLY A 63 5.13 2.38 5.88
CA GLY A 63 6.06 2.09 6.94
C GLY A 63 7.22 1.27 6.45
N GLU A 64 7.72 0.42 7.33
CA GLU A 64 8.97 -0.30 7.14
C GLU A 64 8.71 -1.80 7.28
N ALA A 65 9.26 -2.60 6.38
CA ALA A 65 9.32 -4.05 6.51
C ALA A 65 10.78 -4.48 6.64
N LEU A 66 11.07 -5.33 7.62
CA LEU A 66 12.37 -5.95 7.80
C LEU A 66 12.34 -7.34 7.17
N MET A 67 13.28 -7.59 6.27
CA MET A 67 13.54 -8.88 5.65
C MET A 67 14.90 -9.39 6.14
N LYS A 68 15.04 -10.71 6.25
CA LYS A 68 16.30 -11.39 6.52
C LYS A 68 16.61 -12.36 5.39
N LYS A 69 17.87 -12.45 4.99
CA LYS A 69 18.34 -13.43 4.04
C LYS A 69 18.73 -14.72 4.77
N THR A 70 18.02 -15.81 4.49
CA THR A 70 18.31 -17.16 5.00
C THR A 70 18.46 -18.09 3.79
N ASP A 71 19.57 -18.81 3.69
CA ASP A 71 19.86 -19.76 2.60
C ASP A 71 19.63 -19.18 1.18
N GLY A 72 20.07 -17.93 0.99
CA GLY A 72 19.94 -17.22 -0.29
C GLY A 72 18.55 -16.63 -0.58
N LYS A 73 17.56 -16.87 0.29
CA LYS A 73 16.18 -16.38 0.14
C LYS A 73 15.88 -15.27 1.13
N TRP A 74 15.07 -14.31 0.71
CA TRP A 74 14.59 -13.24 1.59
C TRP A 74 13.30 -13.66 2.29
N GLU A 75 13.34 -13.67 3.61
CA GLU A 75 12.24 -14.04 4.49
C GLU A 75 11.76 -12.81 5.26
N PHE A 76 10.46 -12.72 5.47
CA PHE A 76 9.86 -11.64 6.25
C PHE A 76 10.15 -11.82 7.74
N VAL A 77 10.62 -10.77 8.41
CA VAL A 77 10.88 -10.77 9.85
C VAL A 77 9.79 -9.99 10.58
N SER A 78 9.60 -8.73 10.21
CA SER A 78 8.65 -7.84 10.89
C SER A 78 8.24 -6.68 10.00
N LYS A 79 7.17 -5.99 10.39
CA LYS A 79 6.79 -4.71 9.79
C LYS A 79 6.26 -3.75 10.83
N ILE A 80 6.52 -2.48 10.61
CA ILE A 80 5.85 -1.37 11.28
C ILE A 80 5.00 -0.69 10.21
N ASN A 81 3.72 -0.49 10.51
CA ASN A 81 2.79 0.24 9.65
C ASN A 81 2.27 1.43 10.43
N MET A 82 2.28 2.59 9.79
CA MET A 82 1.71 3.83 10.28
C MET A 82 0.68 4.34 9.29
N TRP A 83 -0.39 4.91 9.82
CA TRP A 83 -1.35 5.66 9.01
C TRP A 83 -0.71 6.99 8.63
N ILE A 84 -0.82 7.38 7.35
CA ILE A 84 -0.14 8.56 6.80
C ILE A 84 -1.15 9.64 6.40
N GLU A 85 -2.39 9.28 6.04
CA GLU A 85 -3.42 10.18 5.48
C GLU A 85 -4.85 9.67 5.65
#